data_AF-A0A134A030-F1
#
_entry.id   AF-A0A134A030-F1
#
_cell.length_a   1.000
_cell.length_b   1.000
_cell.length_c   1.000
_cell.angle_alpha   90.00
_cell.angle_beta   90.00
_cell.angle_gamma   90.00
#
_symmetry.space_group_name_H-M   'P 1'
#
loop_
_entity.id
_entity.type
_entity.pdbx_description
1 polymer ?
#
loop_
_entity_poly.entity_id
_entity_poly.type
_entity_poly.pdbx_seq_one_letter_code
_entity_poly.pdbx_strand_id
1 'polypeptide(L)'
;MKKKYKLYIIIVMCIIICSYLLNKIAFFKDKEFERAVRNTKYTYRMSFIDKRDKPIIGIIWKKDLEKLEDVSIDFREYRVKDVSDLKKFKNLKQLMLCYSSKYYGDTSIYEDEHVLDNIYKIKNFKKLEWIYIGNLKVNEDIKAMFPNAKVFID
;
A
#
# COMPACT_ATOMS: atom_id res chain seq x y z
N MET A 1 -25.93 -12.75 40.32
CA MET A 1 -26.30 -12.44 38.91
C MET A 1 -26.92 -13.67 38.26
N LYS A 2 -28.09 -13.55 37.62
CA LYS A 2 -28.68 -14.69 36.86
C LYS A 2 -27.72 -15.11 35.74
N LYS A 3 -27.55 -16.43 35.51
CA LYS A 3 -26.62 -16.99 34.49
C LYS A 3 -26.73 -16.31 33.11
N LYS A 4 -27.94 -15.91 32.72
CA LYS A 4 -28.22 -15.18 31.46
C LYS A 4 -27.49 -13.82 31.38
N TYR A 5 -27.47 -13.02 32.44
CA TYR A 5 -26.76 -11.73 32.45
C TYR A 5 -25.25 -11.89 32.36
N LYS A 6 -24.69 -12.92 33.00
CA LYS A 6 -23.25 -13.24 32.88
C LYS A 6 -22.89 -13.60 31.44
N LEU A 7 -23.74 -14.37 30.75
CA LEU A 7 -23.56 -14.70 29.33
C LEU A 7 -23.63 -13.45 28.43
N TYR A 8 -24.61 -12.57 28.63
CA TYR A 8 -24.72 -11.32 27.85
C TYR A 8 -23.49 -10.43 28.02
N ILE A 9 -22.99 -10.27 29.25
CA ILE A 9 -21.77 -9.49 29.51
C ILE A 9 -20.57 -10.07 28.76
N ILE A 10 -20.40 -11.40 28.77
CA ILE A 10 -19.32 -12.06 28.02
C ILE A 10 -19.46 -11.82 26.52
N ILE A 11 -20.66 -11.96 25.96
CA ILE A 11 -20.91 -11.71 24.53
C ILE A 11 -20.57 -10.28 24.15
N VAL A 12 -21.02 -9.30 24.94
CA VAL A 12 -20.73 -7.87 24.69
C VAL A 12 -19.23 -7.61 24.74
N MET A 13 -18.53 -8.15 25.75
CA MET A 13 -17.07 -8.02 25.82
C MET A 13 -16.37 -8.66 24.60
N CYS A 14 -16.80 -9.84 24.17
CA CYS A 14 -16.25 -10.50 22.98
C CYS A 14 -16.46 -9.65 21.72
N ILE A 15 -17.65 -9.06 21.52
CA ILE A 15 -17.93 -8.18 20.37
C ILE A 15 -16.99 -6.96 20.40
N ILE A 16 -16.84 -6.31 21.56
CA ILE A 16 -15.96 -5.14 21.71
C ILE A 16 -14.50 -5.51 21.36
N ILE A 17 -14.01 -6.64 21.87
CA ILE A 17 -12.64 -7.12 21.58
C ILE A 17 -12.48 -7.44 20.09
N CYS A 18 -13.44 -8.15 19.48
CA CYS A 18 -13.40 -8.46 18.05
C CYS A 18 -13.42 -7.20 17.20
N SER A 19 -14.30 -6.24 17.49
CA SER A 19 -14.34 -4.94 16.79
C SER A 19 -13.01 -4.18 16.92
N TYR A 20 -12.42 -4.19 18.12
CA TYR A 20 -11.11 -3.58 18.35
C TYR A 20 -10.00 -4.25 17.53
N LEU A 21 -9.97 -5.59 17.47
CA LEU A 21 -8.99 -6.34 16.68
C LEU A 21 -9.19 -6.13 15.18
N LEU A 22 -10.43 -6.20 14.68
CA LEU A 22 -10.76 -5.97 13.27
C LEU A 22 -10.31 -4.57 12.82
N ASN A 23 -10.43 -3.55 13.67
CA ASN A 23 -9.96 -2.21 13.34
C ASN A 23 -8.42 -2.13 13.21
N LYS A 24 -7.65 -3.09 13.72
CA LYS A 24 -6.18 -3.13 13.56
C LYS A 24 -5.74 -3.84 12.29
N ILE A 25 -6.63 -4.54 11.60
CA ILE A 25 -6.34 -5.28 10.37
C ILE A 25 -6.33 -4.32 9.19
N ALA A 26 -5.35 -4.47 8.29
CA ALA A 26 -5.30 -3.76 7.04
C ALA A 26 -6.06 -4.55 5.96
N PHE A 27 -7.22 -4.04 5.56
CA PHE A 27 -7.96 -4.52 4.39
C PHE A 27 -7.60 -3.70 3.17
N PHE A 28 -7.30 -4.35 2.05
CA PHE A 28 -6.97 -3.68 0.79
C PHE A 28 -8.18 -3.68 -0.15
N LYS A 29 -8.42 -2.55 -0.80
CA LYS A 29 -9.47 -2.40 -1.80
C LYS A 29 -9.09 -3.13 -3.09
N ASP A 30 -7.82 -3.03 -3.47
CA ASP A 30 -7.26 -3.73 -4.61
C ASP A 30 -6.55 -5.03 -4.15
N LYS A 31 -7.01 -6.17 -4.68
CA LYS A 31 -6.44 -7.49 -4.39
C LYS A 31 -5.02 -7.63 -4.93
N GLU A 32 -4.70 -6.97 -6.02
CA GLU A 32 -3.36 -6.99 -6.59
C GLU A 32 -2.38 -6.15 -5.77
N PHE A 33 -2.86 -5.05 -5.18
CA PHE A 33 -2.06 -4.31 -4.21
C PHE A 33 -1.86 -5.15 -2.94
N GLU A 34 -2.90 -5.85 -2.46
CA GLU A 34 -2.74 -6.82 -1.37
C GLU A 34 -1.69 -7.88 -1.71
N ARG A 35 -1.75 -8.46 -2.92
CA ARG A 35 -0.80 -9.46 -3.39
C ARG A 35 0.62 -8.91 -3.42
N ALA A 36 0.81 -7.67 -3.88
CA ALA A 36 2.10 -6.99 -3.84
C ALA A 36 2.63 -6.94 -2.40
N VAL A 37 1.84 -6.39 -1.46
CA VAL A 37 2.23 -6.30 -0.04
C VAL A 37 2.58 -7.66 0.54
N ARG A 38 1.79 -8.70 0.25
CA ARG A 38 2.04 -10.06 0.76
C ARG A 38 3.35 -10.63 0.22
N ASN A 39 3.70 -10.31 -1.02
CA ASN A 39 4.84 -10.89 -1.71
C ASN A 39 6.15 -10.13 -1.44
N THR A 40 6.10 -8.83 -1.13
CA THR A 40 7.32 -7.98 -1.13
C THR A 40 7.57 -7.22 0.17
N LYS A 41 6.67 -7.27 1.16
CA LYS A 41 6.84 -6.58 2.44
C LYS A 41 7.89 -7.26 3.33
N TYR A 42 8.97 -6.54 3.64
CA TYR A 42 9.96 -6.85 4.66
C TYR A 42 9.78 -5.99 5.92
N THR A 43 10.77 -5.96 6.80
CA THR A 43 10.68 -5.29 8.11
C THR A 43 10.38 -3.79 7.98
N TYR A 44 11.16 -3.06 7.17
CA TYR A 44 11.06 -1.60 7.02
C TYR A 44 10.86 -1.13 5.57
N ARG A 45 10.82 -2.06 4.60
CA ARG A 45 10.65 -1.75 3.18
C ARG A 45 9.74 -2.75 2.47
N MET A 46 9.18 -2.32 1.34
CA MET A 46 8.48 -3.15 0.36
C MET A 46 9.19 -2.98 -0.99
N SER A 47 9.82 -4.05 -1.49
CA SER A 47 10.68 -4.01 -2.68
C SER A 47 10.09 -4.84 -3.82
N PHE A 48 9.85 -4.28 -5.01
CA PHE A 48 9.46 -5.12 -6.15
C PHE A 48 10.61 -5.99 -6.68
N ILE A 49 11.86 -5.66 -6.32
CA ILE A 49 13.06 -6.43 -6.68
C ILE A 49 13.19 -7.65 -5.75
N ASP A 50 13.12 -7.40 -4.43
CA ASP A 50 13.29 -8.44 -3.43
C ASP A 50 11.91 -9.00 -3.05
N LYS A 51 11.58 -10.19 -3.57
CA LYS A 51 10.38 -10.94 -3.19
C LYS A 51 10.66 -11.81 -1.97
N ARG A 52 9.64 -12.07 -1.16
CA ARG A 52 9.70 -13.05 -0.07
C ARG A 52 9.68 -14.46 -0.66
N ASP A 53 10.44 -15.38 -0.07
CA ASP A 53 10.37 -16.81 -0.42
C ASP A 53 8.95 -17.38 -0.29
N LYS A 54 8.21 -16.88 0.71
CA LYS A 54 6.81 -17.22 0.94
C LYS A 54 6.00 -15.95 1.19
N PRO A 55 4.80 -15.81 0.59
CA PRO A 55 3.94 -14.67 0.81
C PRO A 55 3.45 -14.59 2.27
N ILE A 56 2.95 -13.43 2.69
CA ILE A 56 2.25 -13.33 3.98
C ILE A 56 0.93 -14.09 3.82
N ILE A 57 0.74 -15.18 4.54
CA ILE A 57 -0.49 -16.00 4.47
C ILE A 57 -1.55 -15.47 5.46
N GLY A 58 -1.10 -14.87 6.57
CA GLY A 58 -1.99 -14.41 7.65
C GLY A 58 -2.47 -12.97 7.54
N ILE A 59 -2.88 -12.44 8.69
CA ILE A 59 -3.35 -11.06 8.87
C ILE A 59 -2.21 -10.07 8.58
N ILE A 60 -2.52 -9.04 7.79
CA ILE A 60 -1.68 -7.86 7.65
C ILE A 60 -2.14 -6.84 8.69
N TRP A 61 -1.29 -6.51 9.64
CA TRP A 61 -1.61 -5.50 10.66
C TRP A 61 -1.27 -4.10 10.16
N LYS A 62 -2.15 -3.12 10.43
CA LYS A 62 -1.89 -1.70 10.10
C LYS A 62 -0.56 -1.21 10.64
N LYS A 63 -0.24 -1.55 11.90
CA LYS A 63 1.02 -1.19 12.57
C LYS A 63 2.28 -1.65 11.82
N ASP A 64 2.19 -2.72 11.03
CA ASP A 64 3.33 -3.26 10.31
C ASP A 64 3.52 -2.57 8.94
N LEU A 65 2.47 -1.98 8.38
CA LEU A 65 2.54 -1.10 7.21
C LEU A 65 3.04 0.29 7.60
N GLU A 66 2.66 0.76 8.80
CA GLU A 66 3.12 2.04 9.34
C GLU A 66 4.63 2.08 9.56
N LYS A 67 5.30 0.94 9.74
CA LYS A 67 6.78 0.87 9.87
C LYS A 67 7.53 1.04 8.55
N LEU A 68 6.85 0.93 7.42
CA LEU A 68 7.51 0.97 6.13
C LEU A 68 7.84 2.41 5.75
N GLU A 69 9.10 2.64 5.42
CA GLU A 69 9.61 3.93 4.96
C GLU A 69 9.85 3.94 3.45
N ASP A 70 10.07 2.77 2.86
CA ASP A 70 10.28 2.59 1.43
C ASP A 70 9.25 1.61 0.89
N VAL A 71 8.49 2.04 -0.12
CA VAL A 71 7.48 1.23 -0.79
C VAL A 71 7.67 1.31 -2.28
N SER A 72 7.78 0.14 -2.90
CA SER A 72 7.86 0.02 -4.34
C SER A 72 6.88 -1.03 -4.86
N ILE A 73 6.26 -0.72 -6.00
CA ILE A 73 5.22 -1.55 -6.63
C ILE A 73 5.55 -1.68 -8.12
N ASP A 74 5.69 -2.92 -8.58
CA ASP A 74 5.81 -3.22 -10.01
C ASP A 74 4.45 -3.57 -10.62
N PHE A 75 3.97 -2.69 -11.48
CA PHE A 75 2.70 -2.81 -12.18
C PHE A 75 2.73 -3.89 -13.27
N ARG A 76 3.91 -4.33 -13.74
CA ARG A 76 3.99 -5.45 -14.67
C ARG A 76 3.61 -6.76 -14.00
N GLU A 77 4.15 -6.98 -12.81
CA GLU A 77 3.91 -8.18 -12.02
C GLU A 77 2.52 -8.18 -11.38
N TYR A 78 2.18 -7.08 -10.71
CA TYR A 78 1.00 -7.04 -9.86
C TYR A 78 -0.22 -6.50 -10.59
N ARG A 79 -0.07 -5.63 -11.61
CA ARG A 79 -1.22 -5.03 -12.34
C ARG A 79 -2.21 -4.35 -11.38
N VAL A 80 -1.67 -3.63 -10.40
CA VAL A 80 -2.46 -2.81 -9.46
C VAL A 80 -3.24 -1.75 -10.24
N LYS A 81 -4.51 -1.58 -9.91
CA LYS A 81 -5.44 -0.61 -10.53
C LYS A 81 -5.84 0.51 -9.58
N ASP A 82 -5.70 0.33 -8.27
CA ASP A 82 -6.03 1.35 -7.28
C ASP A 82 -4.97 1.46 -6.18
N VAL A 83 -4.19 2.54 -6.22
CA VAL A 83 -3.13 2.84 -5.24
C VAL A 83 -3.64 3.57 -3.98
N SER A 84 -4.96 3.74 -3.79
CA SER A 84 -5.52 4.53 -2.69
C SER A 84 -5.13 4.03 -1.29
N ASP A 85 -4.72 2.78 -1.19
CA ASP A 85 -4.26 2.16 0.04
C ASP A 85 -2.82 2.49 0.43
N LEU A 86 -2.10 3.26 -0.40
CA LEU A 86 -0.86 3.93 -0.02
C LEU A 86 -1.04 4.81 1.24
N LYS A 87 -2.27 5.28 1.51
CA LYS A 87 -2.61 6.01 2.74
C LYS A 87 -2.34 5.24 4.04
N LYS A 88 -2.13 3.92 3.98
CA LYS A 88 -1.83 3.05 5.13
C LYS A 88 -0.35 3.09 5.56
N PHE A 89 0.56 3.55 4.69
CA PHE A 89 2.00 3.55 4.92
C PHE A 89 2.45 4.86 5.56
N LYS A 90 2.04 5.11 6.81
CA LYS A 90 2.12 6.45 7.45
C LYS A 90 3.51 7.05 7.58
N ASN A 91 4.57 6.23 7.56
CA ASN A 91 5.96 6.69 7.65
C ASN A 91 6.71 6.66 6.32
N LEU A 92 5.99 6.54 5.19
CA LEU A 92 6.57 6.50 3.86
C LEU A 92 7.45 7.72 3.58
N LYS A 93 8.70 7.45 3.22
CA LYS A 93 9.72 8.40 2.77
C LYS A 93 9.96 8.32 1.28
N GLN A 94 9.98 7.11 0.73
CA GLN A 94 10.28 6.86 -0.67
C GLN A 94 9.19 5.99 -1.26
N LEU A 95 8.60 6.45 -2.37
CA LEU A 95 7.62 5.72 -3.14
C LEU A 95 8.13 5.49 -4.55
N MET A 96 8.16 4.24 -4.99
CA MET A 96 8.48 3.89 -6.38
C MET A 96 7.31 3.13 -7.02
N LEU A 97 6.71 3.72 -8.03
CA LEU A 97 5.65 3.11 -8.83
C LEU A 97 6.19 2.89 -10.23
N CYS A 98 6.38 1.66 -10.65
CA CYS A 98 6.98 1.39 -11.96
C CYS A 98 6.26 0.29 -12.72
N TYR A 99 6.21 0.41 -14.03
CA TYR A 99 5.96 -0.71 -14.92
C TYR A 99 7.31 -1.17 -15.45
N SER A 100 7.87 -2.22 -14.82
CA SER A 100 9.23 -2.68 -15.13
C SER A 100 9.38 -3.07 -16.62
N SER A 101 10.58 -2.98 -17.19
CA SER A 101 10.83 -3.44 -18.55
C SER A 101 10.90 -4.97 -18.60
N LYS A 102 10.25 -5.61 -19.58
CA LYS A 102 10.33 -7.08 -19.78
C LYS A 102 11.67 -7.51 -20.37
N TYR A 103 12.29 -6.65 -21.18
CA TYR A 103 13.58 -6.85 -21.83
C TYR A 103 14.26 -5.50 -22.09
N TYR A 104 15.54 -5.51 -22.47
CA TYR A 104 16.27 -4.29 -22.81
C TYR A 104 15.64 -3.58 -24.01
N GLY A 105 15.31 -2.30 -23.85
CA GLY A 105 14.61 -1.51 -24.88
C GLY A 105 13.09 -1.64 -24.86
N ASP A 106 12.51 -2.31 -23.87
CA ASP A 106 11.06 -2.31 -23.65
C ASP A 106 10.60 -0.91 -23.18
N THR A 107 9.80 -0.26 -24.02
CA THR A 107 9.22 1.07 -23.85
C THR A 107 7.71 1.01 -23.55
N SER A 108 7.19 -0.17 -23.21
CA SER A 108 5.77 -0.32 -22.89
C SER A 108 5.39 0.45 -21.63
N ILE A 109 4.22 1.05 -21.67
CA ILE A 109 3.61 1.84 -20.58
C ILE A 109 2.42 1.05 -20.04
N TYR A 110 2.16 1.13 -18.73
CA TYR A 110 0.98 0.52 -18.15
C TYR A 110 -0.31 1.14 -18.71
N GLU A 111 -1.23 0.30 -19.18
CA GLU A 111 -2.39 0.73 -19.97
C GLU A 111 -3.42 1.54 -19.17
N ASP A 112 -3.58 1.25 -17.87
CA ASP A 112 -4.59 1.85 -17.00
C ASP A 112 -4.22 3.29 -16.61
N GLU A 113 -4.94 4.26 -17.15
CA GLU A 113 -4.67 5.69 -16.94
C GLU A 113 -5.13 6.19 -15.57
N HIS A 114 -6.03 5.46 -14.91
CA HIS A 114 -6.68 5.87 -13.66
C HIS A 114 -5.96 5.35 -12.41
N VAL A 115 -4.88 4.60 -12.60
CA VAL A 115 -4.16 3.94 -11.52
C VAL A 115 -3.59 4.93 -10.49
N LEU A 116 -3.23 6.13 -10.95
CA LEU A 116 -2.67 7.20 -10.11
C LEU A 116 -3.72 8.20 -9.61
N ASP A 117 -5.01 8.09 -10.00
CA ASP A 117 -6.05 9.06 -9.64
C ASP A 117 -6.17 9.28 -8.13
N ASN A 118 -5.82 8.26 -7.33
CA ASN A 118 -5.91 8.30 -5.89
C ASN A 118 -4.57 8.55 -5.17
N ILE A 119 -3.51 8.87 -5.91
CA ILE A 119 -2.19 9.11 -5.32
C ILE A 119 -2.20 10.32 -4.37
N TYR A 120 -3.05 11.32 -4.61
CA TYR A 120 -3.21 12.49 -3.75
C TYR A 120 -3.52 12.15 -2.27
N LYS A 121 -3.98 10.92 -1.97
CA LYS A 121 -4.25 10.46 -0.60
C LYS A 121 -3.00 10.44 0.29
N ILE A 122 -1.81 10.48 -0.30
CA ILE A 122 -0.54 10.57 0.43
C ILE A 122 0.09 11.98 0.40
N LYS A 123 -0.57 13.00 -0.20
CA LYS A 123 -0.01 14.36 -0.36
C LYS A 123 0.42 15.06 0.93
N ASN A 124 -0.21 14.68 2.05
CA ASN A 124 0.06 15.27 3.37
C ASN A 124 1.05 14.44 4.21
N PHE A 125 1.74 13.46 3.61
CA PHE A 125 2.73 12.67 4.33
C PHE A 125 3.97 13.52 4.63
N LYS A 126 4.16 13.85 5.91
CA LYS A 126 5.25 14.74 6.37
C LYS A 126 6.66 14.21 6.10
N LYS A 127 6.80 12.89 5.96
CA LYS A 127 8.08 12.21 5.76
C LYS A 127 8.35 11.88 4.29
N LEU A 128 7.38 12.11 3.40
CA LEU A 128 7.50 11.74 2.00
C LEU A 128 8.49 12.68 1.31
N GLU A 129 9.63 12.14 0.92
CA GLU A 129 10.75 12.88 0.36
C GLU A 129 10.88 12.63 -1.16
N TRP A 130 10.60 11.40 -1.62
CA TRP A 130 10.80 11.00 -3.01
C TRP A 130 9.61 10.20 -3.54
N ILE A 131 9.19 10.53 -4.77
CA ILE A 131 8.26 9.74 -5.57
C ILE A 131 8.91 9.51 -6.93
N TYR A 132 9.10 8.25 -7.30
CA TYR A 132 9.50 7.85 -8.64
C TYR A 132 8.32 7.17 -9.34
N ILE A 133 8.06 7.60 -10.58
CA ILE A 133 7.01 7.06 -11.44
C ILE A 133 7.65 6.68 -12.77
N GLY A 134 7.72 5.38 -13.07
CA GLY A 134 8.34 4.89 -14.30
C GLY A 134 7.35 4.13 -15.18
N ASN A 135 7.28 4.45 -16.46
CA ASN A 135 6.44 3.77 -17.46
C ASN A 135 4.94 3.69 -17.04
N LEU A 136 4.44 4.69 -16.31
CA LEU A 136 3.02 4.86 -16.01
C LEU A 136 2.52 6.15 -16.67
N LYS A 137 1.26 6.18 -17.07
CA LYS A 137 0.65 7.43 -17.55
C LYS A 137 0.47 8.38 -16.37
N VAL A 138 0.94 9.61 -16.53
CA VAL A 138 0.95 10.63 -15.47
C VAL A 138 0.22 11.87 -15.95
N ASN A 139 -0.65 12.42 -15.10
CA ASN A 139 -1.21 13.75 -15.31
C ASN A 139 -0.18 14.81 -14.90
N GLU A 140 -0.04 15.88 -15.70
CA GLU A 140 0.88 17.01 -15.49
C GLU A 140 0.83 17.58 -14.05
N ASP A 141 -0.34 17.51 -13.41
CA ASP A 141 -0.56 18.01 -12.06
C ASP A 141 0.17 17.24 -10.94
N ILE A 142 0.71 16.04 -11.21
CA ILE A 142 1.24 15.19 -10.12
C ILE A 142 2.38 15.87 -9.36
N LYS A 143 3.25 16.65 -10.04
CA LYS A 143 4.35 17.36 -9.38
C LYS A 143 3.80 18.45 -8.44
N ALA A 144 2.75 19.15 -8.88
CA ALA A 144 2.08 20.18 -8.09
C ALA A 144 1.33 19.61 -6.88
N MET A 145 0.86 18.35 -6.96
CA MET A 145 0.21 17.67 -5.83
C MET A 145 1.17 17.40 -4.65
N PHE A 146 2.49 17.34 -4.90
CA PHE A 146 3.50 16.98 -3.90
C PHE A 146 4.63 18.02 -3.80
N PRO A 147 4.35 19.25 -3.37
CA PRO A 147 5.34 20.33 -3.35
C PRO A 147 6.50 20.07 -2.37
N ASN A 148 6.31 19.17 -1.40
CA ASN A 148 7.32 18.83 -0.39
C ASN A 148 8.11 17.55 -0.71
N ALA A 149 7.84 16.89 -1.84
CA ALA A 149 8.54 15.69 -2.27
C ALA A 149 9.15 15.90 -3.66
N LYS A 150 10.30 15.28 -3.90
CA LYS A 150 10.90 15.25 -5.23
C LYS A 150 10.18 14.20 -6.07
N VAL A 151 9.55 14.64 -7.16
CA VAL A 151 8.80 13.76 -8.06
C VAL A 151 9.58 13.57 -9.36
N PHE A 152 9.97 12.33 -9.62
CA PHE A 152 10.66 11.87 -10.82
C PHE A 152 9.68 11.07 -11.68
N ILE A 153 9.64 11.39 -12.97
CA ILE A 153 8.80 10.72 -13.97
C ILE A 153 9.73 10.29 -15.10
N ASP A 154 9.67 9.02 -15.46
CA ASP A 154 10.45 8.37 -16.52
C ASP A 154 9.51 7.60 -17.46
#